data_AF-A0A1Y2ANC4-F1
#
_entry.id   AF-A0A1Y2ANC4-F1
#
_cell.length_a   1.000
_cell.length_b   1.000
_cell.length_c   1.000
_cell.angle_alpha   90.00
_cell.angle_beta   90.00
_cell.angle_gamma   90.00
#
_symmetry.space_group_name_H-M   'P 1'
#
loop_
_entity.id
_entity.type
_entity.pdbx_description
1 polymer ?
#
loop_
_entity_poly.entity_id
_entity_poly.type
_entity_poly.pdbx_seq_one_letter_code
_entity_poly.pdbx_strand_id
1 'polypeptide(L)'
;MKIFINTKKDILLSIVAIVAQFKTAEAVVYHTDSIENGTILHAFSWSFNTIKQRLPDIRNAGYTAIQTSPIQECFIGDNGNKYFGNWIFEYQPISQNIGNYIVGTEDEFKSLCDEAKKFGIKIIVDAVLNHMTTDINNCAPEWRDQNLFHEPKGIDNWNDRYEVTQRDLVGLRDIKTQNPDYQQKVLDMLKRILADGASGFRYDTAKHIELPDDPDYGSQFWPTVLNNGAEFQYGELLQDDTSRDTAYANYMKITASNYGDSILSALNDNDFRAERVMNYNADVHPDRLITWVESHDNYSNDDQKTVYLTNEQIKLGWALIASREQTTPLFFSRPLGGGGGNPQFPNQSQLGDEGDPLYKDASVAAVNFFRNAMVGENEYLRNPNEDSKVLMIERGKKGVVIINLNQDQLNLESVTNLADGDYVNPTNNDTNTNKFKVADSKITGTLLGRSVTVLYNDETPSDSSGNETSGNISINLGMNDETSRNIIINSSVSDDGAEDVGSNEFQDHHHSFKLYFEKPSSWGNDTFAYLYNEIGTIVVELTQWPGKSMTKINNNDNNNIYSVDISSGFDGSSIIFNDGDNQAPEIGNLGYIIQSNGLYNSNGFLKTYEETSDDHN
;
A
#
# COMPACT_ATOMS: atom_id res chain seq x y z
N MET A 1 -59.22 -0.89 34.59
CA MET A 1 -59.76 -0.94 33.22
C MET A 1 -58.65 -0.51 32.28
N LYS A 2 -58.03 -1.45 31.55
CA LYS A 2 -56.94 -1.17 30.61
C LYS A 2 -57.52 -0.52 29.36
N ILE A 3 -57.01 0.64 28.96
CA ILE A 3 -57.24 1.21 27.63
C ILE A 3 -55.92 1.09 26.87
N PHE A 4 -55.94 0.29 25.80
CA PHE A 4 -54.91 0.20 24.79
C PHE A 4 -55.06 1.39 23.83
N ILE A 5 -53.98 2.12 23.57
CA ILE A 5 -53.85 2.98 22.39
C ILE A 5 -52.75 2.38 21.50
N ASN A 6 -53.07 2.34 20.22
CA ASN A 6 -52.48 1.51 19.18
C ASN A 6 -51.52 2.37 18.32
N THR A 7 -50.22 2.30 18.56
CA THR A 7 -49.18 3.05 17.82
C THR A 7 -48.51 2.15 16.78
N LYS A 8 -49.06 2.12 15.56
CA LYS A 8 -48.40 1.51 14.38
C LYS A 8 -48.24 2.45 13.19
N LYS A 9 -48.58 3.75 13.32
CA LYS A 9 -48.48 4.73 12.23
C LYS A 9 -47.40 5.79 12.41
N ASP A 10 -46.90 6.01 13.62
CA ASP A 10 -45.81 6.99 13.87
C ASP A 10 -44.41 6.36 13.83
N ILE A 11 -44.31 5.03 13.86
CA ILE A 11 -43.00 4.32 13.82
C ILE A 11 -42.41 4.31 12.40
N LEU A 12 -43.22 4.49 11.34
CA LEU A 12 -42.75 4.36 9.97
C LEU A 12 -42.20 5.66 9.36
N LEU A 13 -42.51 6.84 9.92
CA LEU A 13 -41.94 8.11 9.47
C LEU A 13 -40.64 8.48 10.21
N SER A 14 -40.48 8.06 11.47
CA SER A 14 -39.27 8.36 12.27
C SER A 14 -38.06 7.50 11.91
N ILE A 15 -38.28 6.30 11.35
CA ILE A 15 -37.18 5.43 10.88
C ILE A 15 -36.59 5.94 9.56
N VAL A 16 -37.35 6.68 8.75
CA VAL A 16 -36.85 7.21 7.46
C VAL A 16 -36.03 8.51 7.65
N ALA A 17 -36.25 9.27 8.73
CA ALA A 17 -35.50 10.50 9.01
C ALA A 17 -34.18 10.26 9.78
N ILE A 18 -34.10 9.22 10.61
CA ILE A 18 -32.88 8.94 11.42
C ILE A 18 -31.77 8.25 10.61
N VAL A 19 -32.09 7.62 9.48
CA VAL A 19 -31.07 7.02 8.59
C VAL A 19 -30.33 8.09 7.76
N ALA A 20 -30.75 9.36 7.79
CA ALA A 20 -30.21 10.41 6.91
C ALA A 20 -29.15 11.33 7.55
N GLN A 21 -28.80 11.19 8.84
CA GLN A 21 -27.95 12.20 9.52
C GLN A 21 -26.86 11.65 10.47
N PHE A 22 -26.30 10.48 10.16
CA PHE A 22 -24.93 10.18 10.57
C PHE A 22 -24.06 10.15 9.31
N LYS A 23 -23.53 11.31 8.91
CA LYS A 23 -22.28 11.32 8.13
C LYS A 23 -21.20 10.85 9.10
N THR A 24 -20.99 9.54 9.15
CA THR A 24 -19.75 8.97 9.67
C THR A 24 -18.63 9.61 8.87
N ALA A 25 -17.61 10.17 9.53
CA ALA A 25 -16.33 10.38 8.86
C ALA A 25 -15.94 9.03 8.26
N GLU A 26 -16.01 8.89 6.93
CA GLU A 26 -15.74 7.63 6.27
C GLU A 26 -14.29 7.23 6.51
N ALA A 27 -14.05 5.92 6.66
CA ALA A 27 -12.74 5.38 6.94
C ALA A 27 -11.83 5.54 5.72
N VAL A 28 -10.61 6.02 5.92
CA VAL A 28 -9.57 6.07 4.89
C VAL A 28 -9.45 4.69 4.21
N VAL A 29 -9.60 4.66 2.88
CA VAL A 29 -9.48 3.43 2.08
C VAL A 29 -8.01 3.11 1.84
N TYR A 30 -7.37 2.50 2.84
CA TYR A 30 -5.94 2.16 2.79
C TYR A 30 -5.56 1.16 1.71
N HIS A 31 -6.48 0.27 1.34
CA HIS A 31 -6.29 -0.74 0.33
C HIS A 31 -7.64 -1.08 -0.29
N THR A 32 -7.61 -1.77 -1.43
CA THR A 32 -8.80 -2.29 -2.10
C THR A 32 -9.08 -3.73 -1.66
N ASP A 33 -10.29 -4.24 -1.93
CA ASP A 33 -10.66 -5.62 -1.60
C ASP A 33 -9.88 -6.65 -2.43
N SER A 34 -9.48 -6.27 -3.65
CA SER A 34 -8.86 -7.14 -4.64
C SER A 34 -7.57 -6.52 -5.17
N ILE A 35 -6.50 -7.32 -5.26
CA ILE A 35 -5.18 -6.88 -5.73
C ILE A 35 -5.24 -6.14 -7.08
N GLU A 36 -6.11 -6.59 -7.99
CA GLU A 36 -6.23 -6.02 -9.34
C GLU A 36 -6.61 -4.54 -9.37
N ASN A 37 -7.38 -4.09 -8.39
CA ASN A 37 -7.90 -2.73 -8.29
C ASN A 37 -6.93 -1.78 -7.55
N GLY A 38 -6.07 -2.33 -6.70
CA GLY A 38 -5.10 -1.56 -5.92
C GLY A 38 -3.77 -1.31 -6.63
N THR A 39 -2.79 -0.82 -5.88
CA THR A 39 -1.38 -0.75 -6.28
C THR A 39 -0.57 -1.86 -5.61
N ILE A 40 0.50 -2.29 -6.28
CA ILE A 40 1.45 -3.29 -5.78
C ILE A 40 2.79 -2.59 -5.48
N LEU A 41 3.33 -2.79 -4.28
CA LEU A 41 4.72 -2.44 -3.96
C LEU A 41 5.63 -3.61 -4.29
N HIS A 42 6.58 -3.43 -5.21
CA HIS A 42 7.66 -4.38 -5.39
C HIS A 42 8.76 -4.10 -4.35
N ALA A 43 8.76 -4.88 -3.26
CA ALA A 43 9.75 -4.85 -2.20
C ALA A 43 11.02 -5.65 -2.61
N PHE A 44 11.65 -5.17 -3.69
CA PHE A 44 12.74 -5.86 -4.37
C PHE A 44 13.94 -6.10 -3.45
N SER A 45 14.28 -7.37 -3.26
CA SER A 45 15.33 -7.88 -2.37
C SER A 45 15.14 -7.54 -0.89
N TRP A 46 13.96 -7.11 -0.43
CA TRP A 46 13.72 -6.89 1.00
C TRP A 46 13.56 -8.23 1.72
N SER A 47 14.12 -8.35 2.93
CA SER A 47 13.89 -9.53 3.75
C SER A 47 12.46 -9.59 4.27
N PHE A 48 11.97 -10.79 4.58
CA PHE A 48 10.63 -10.97 5.15
C PHE A 48 10.45 -10.16 6.44
N ASN A 49 11.48 -10.09 7.28
CA ASN A 49 11.46 -9.30 8.50
C ASN A 49 11.46 -7.78 8.21
N THR A 50 12.19 -7.33 7.19
CA THR A 50 12.15 -5.93 6.75
C THR A 50 10.75 -5.54 6.30
N ILE A 51 10.14 -6.34 5.42
CA ILE A 51 8.78 -6.10 4.95
C ILE A 51 7.81 -6.07 6.14
N LYS A 52 7.91 -7.05 7.04
CA LYS A 52 7.06 -7.14 8.25
C LYS A 52 7.17 -5.90 9.13
N GLN A 53 8.37 -5.39 9.34
CA GLN A 53 8.62 -4.16 10.12
C GLN A 53 8.04 -2.91 9.44
N ARG A 54 7.91 -2.92 8.11
CA ARG A 54 7.41 -1.79 7.32
C ARG A 54 5.93 -1.87 6.96
N LEU A 55 5.21 -2.91 7.38
CA LEU A 55 3.76 -3.01 7.12
C LEU A 55 2.95 -1.76 7.53
N PRO A 56 3.21 -1.08 8.67
CA PRO A 56 2.55 0.18 8.99
C PRO A 56 2.81 1.27 7.94
N ASP A 57 4.07 1.46 7.53
CA ASP A 57 4.45 2.45 6.51
C ASP A 57 3.83 2.12 5.15
N ILE A 58 3.85 0.84 4.76
CA ILE A 58 3.30 0.36 3.49
C ILE A 58 1.77 0.54 3.45
N ARG A 59 1.07 0.24 4.54
CA ARG A 59 -0.37 0.52 4.67
C ARG A 59 -0.64 2.01 4.56
N ASN A 60 0.13 2.83 5.28
CA ASN A 60 -0.03 4.29 5.26
C ASN A 60 0.37 4.93 3.92
N ALA A 61 1.09 4.19 3.06
CA ALA A 61 1.35 4.55 1.69
C ALA A 61 0.28 4.04 0.70
N GLY A 62 -0.77 3.35 1.16
CA GLY A 62 -1.95 3.01 0.34
C GLY A 62 -1.81 1.77 -0.54
N TYR A 63 -0.80 0.92 -0.32
CA TYR A 63 -0.62 -0.29 -1.13
C TYR A 63 -1.60 -1.40 -0.73
N THR A 64 -2.15 -2.08 -1.73
CA THR A 64 -3.02 -3.25 -1.51
C THR A 64 -2.22 -4.54 -1.39
N ALA A 65 -1.10 -4.64 -2.12
CA ALA A 65 -0.25 -5.82 -2.12
C ALA A 65 1.23 -5.47 -2.12
N ILE A 66 2.03 -6.42 -1.64
CA ILE A 66 3.48 -6.40 -1.71
C ILE A 66 3.92 -7.59 -2.56
N GLN A 67 4.79 -7.34 -3.54
CA GLN A 67 5.53 -8.38 -4.23
C GLN A 67 6.90 -8.56 -3.57
N THR A 68 7.19 -9.79 -3.12
CA THR A 68 8.53 -10.18 -2.66
C THR A 68 9.41 -10.54 -3.85
N SER A 69 10.73 -10.51 -3.65
CA SER A 69 11.68 -11.26 -4.47
C SER A 69 11.45 -12.78 -4.41
N PRO A 70 12.14 -13.58 -5.25
CA PRO A 70 12.11 -15.03 -5.18
C PRO A 70 12.37 -15.58 -3.78
N ILE A 71 11.47 -16.45 -3.32
CA ILE A 71 11.55 -17.05 -1.99
C ILE A 71 12.14 -18.45 -2.00
N GLN A 72 12.37 -19.02 -3.18
CA GLN A 72 12.98 -20.34 -3.32
C GLN A 72 14.43 -20.33 -2.83
N GLU A 73 14.91 -21.49 -2.37
CA GLU A 73 16.33 -21.69 -2.07
C GLU A 73 17.16 -21.43 -3.33
N CYS A 74 18.12 -20.52 -3.21
CA CYS A 74 18.90 -20.03 -4.34
C CYS A 74 20.40 -20.25 -4.15
N PHE A 75 21.13 -20.15 -5.25
CA PHE A 75 22.58 -20.30 -5.27
C PHE A 75 23.26 -19.22 -4.43
N ILE A 76 24.15 -19.61 -3.52
CA ILE A 76 24.95 -18.68 -2.71
C ILE A 76 26.14 -18.19 -3.54
N GLY A 77 25.92 -17.16 -4.34
CA GLY A 77 26.95 -16.52 -5.14
C GLY A 77 27.82 -15.56 -4.33
N ASP A 78 29.04 -15.32 -4.83
CA ASP A 78 30.03 -14.42 -4.21
C ASP A 78 30.21 -14.63 -2.69
N ASN A 79 30.25 -15.89 -2.26
CA ASN A 79 30.35 -16.31 -0.86
C ASN A 79 29.26 -15.72 0.05
N GLY A 80 28.07 -15.42 -0.48
CA GLY A 80 26.94 -14.87 0.25
C GLY A 80 27.05 -13.36 0.50
N ASN A 81 27.92 -12.67 -0.22
CA ASN A 81 28.03 -11.21 -0.15
C ASN A 81 26.69 -10.55 -0.53
N LYS A 82 26.15 -9.74 0.38
CA LYS A 82 24.87 -9.04 0.24
C LYS A 82 24.97 -7.71 -0.50
N TYR A 83 26.09 -7.40 -1.16
CA TYR A 83 26.16 -6.27 -2.08
C TYR A 83 24.99 -6.30 -3.07
N PHE A 84 24.31 -5.16 -3.29
CA PHE A 84 23.09 -5.12 -4.11
C PHE A 84 23.29 -5.59 -5.55
N GLY A 85 24.49 -5.44 -6.14
CA GLY A 85 24.79 -5.97 -7.47
C GLY A 85 24.74 -7.51 -7.57
N ASN A 86 24.67 -8.22 -6.44
CA ASN A 86 24.51 -9.66 -6.38
C ASN A 86 23.03 -10.12 -6.41
N TRP A 87 22.08 -9.21 -6.65
CA TRP A 87 20.63 -9.50 -6.69
C TRP A 87 20.27 -10.68 -7.62
N ILE A 88 21.03 -10.86 -8.70
CA ILE A 88 20.81 -11.93 -9.70
C ILE A 88 20.86 -13.35 -9.12
N PHE A 89 21.44 -13.55 -7.93
CA PHE A 89 21.50 -14.87 -7.31
C PHE A 89 20.14 -15.29 -6.75
N GLU A 90 19.23 -14.36 -6.46
CA GLU A 90 17.83 -14.66 -6.09
C GLU A 90 17.10 -15.41 -7.21
N TYR A 91 17.47 -15.15 -8.46
CA TYR A 91 16.92 -15.77 -9.67
C TYR A 91 17.69 -17.02 -10.12
N GLN A 92 18.48 -17.62 -9.23
CA GLN A 92 19.17 -18.88 -9.51
C GLN A 92 18.76 -19.96 -8.52
N PRO A 93 17.56 -20.56 -8.68
CA PRO A 93 17.08 -21.60 -7.78
C PRO A 93 18.01 -22.82 -7.80
N ILE A 94 18.18 -23.42 -6.63
CA ILE A 94 18.90 -24.69 -6.46
C ILE A 94 17.98 -25.82 -5.98
N SER A 95 16.79 -25.48 -5.48
CA SER A 95 15.74 -26.41 -5.12
C SER A 95 14.37 -25.73 -5.17
N GLN A 96 13.31 -26.45 -4.80
CA GLN A 96 11.96 -25.90 -4.58
C GLN A 96 11.65 -25.67 -3.09
N ASN A 97 12.66 -25.75 -2.21
CA ASN A 97 12.51 -25.40 -0.81
C ASN A 97 12.28 -23.90 -0.67
N ILE A 98 11.57 -23.50 0.39
CA ILE A 98 11.28 -22.10 0.68
C ILE A 98 12.30 -21.58 1.71
N GLY A 99 12.82 -20.40 1.41
CA GLY A 99 13.79 -19.67 2.20
C GLY A 99 15.18 -19.66 1.58
N ASN A 100 15.84 -18.51 1.67
CA ASN A 100 17.21 -18.32 1.22
C ASN A 100 17.95 -17.27 2.06
N TYR A 101 19.25 -17.09 1.80
CA TYR A 101 20.13 -16.23 2.60
C TYR A 101 19.84 -14.72 2.45
N ILE A 102 19.02 -14.33 1.48
CA ILE A 102 18.67 -12.95 1.19
C ILE A 102 17.36 -12.57 1.87
N VAL A 103 16.27 -13.25 1.51
CA VAL A 103 14.94 -12.88 1.99
C VAL A 103 14.59 -13.45 3.37
N GLY A 104 15.22 -14.56 3.77
CA GLY A 104 15.00 -15.22 5.05
C GLY A 104 14.40 -16.63 4.92
N THR A 105 13.97 -17.19 6.04
CA THR A 105 13.43 -18.55 6.17
C THR A 105 11.93 -18.63 5.86
N GLU A 106 11.41 -19.83 5.62
CA GLU A 106 9.96 -20.06 5.45
C GLU A 106 9.13 -19.69 6.69
N ASP A 107 9.66 -19.87 7.89
CA ASP A 107 8.95 -19.45 9.11
C ASP A 107 8.85 -17.92 9.22
N GLU A 108 9.89 -17.20 8.76
CA GLU A 108 9.84 -15.74 8.65
C GLU A 108 8.86 -15.28 7.56
N PHE A 109 8.74 -16.03 6.46
CA PHE A 109 7.74 -15.80 5.42
C PHE A 109 6.31 -15.98 5.95
N LYS A 110 6.03 -17.07 6.67
CA LYS A 110 4.74 -17.29 7.35
C LYS A 110 4.43 -16.15 8.32
N SER A 111 5.42 -15.77 9.13
CA SER A 111 5.29 -14.66 10.08
C SER A 111 5.01 -13.33 9.38
N LEU A 112 5.62 -13.06 8.22
CA LEU A 112 5.29 -11.90 7.39
C LEU A 112 3.84 -11.97 6.91
N CYS A 113 3.41 -13.09 6.34
CA CYS A 113 2.06 -13.22 5.79
C CYS A 113 0.98 -13.07 6.87
N ASP A 114 1.18 -13.68 8.04
CA ASP A 114 0.29 -13.55 9.19
C ASP A 114 0.17 -12.10 9.67
N GLU A 115 1.28 -11.37 9.69
CA GLU A 115 1.28 -9.95 10.08
C GLU A 115 0.63 -9.08 9.01
N ALA A 116 0.97 -9.27 7.72
CA ALA A 116 0.42 -8.52 6.60
C ALA A 116 -1.11 -8.63 6.55
N LYS A 117 -1.66 -9.80 6.87
CA LYS A 117 -3.10 -10.04 6.98
C LYS A 117 -3.78 -9.13 8.02
N LYS A 118 -3.12 -8.81 9.14
CA LYS A 118 -3.67 -7.86 10.15
C LYS A 118 -3.79 -6.45 9.59
N PHE A 119 -2.93 -6.09 8.64
CA PHE A 119 -2.97 -4.80 7.95
C PHE A 119 -3.88 -4.80 6.72
N GLY A 120 -4.46 -5.93 6.34
CA GLY A 120 -5.25 -6.09 5.10
C GLY A 120 -4.39 -6.13 3.83
N ILE A 121 -3.07 -6.27 3.97
CA ILE A 121 -2.12 -6.28 2.85
C ILE A 121 -1.95 -7.72 2.34
N LYS A 122 -2.00 -7.87 1.02
CA LYS A 122 -1.78 -9.15 0.33
C LYS A 122 -0.31 -9.36 -0.03
N ILE A 123 0.15 -10.61 -0.04
CA ILE A 123 1.53 -10.96 -0.42
C ILE A 123 1.53 -11.69 -1.78
N ILE A 124 2.27 -11.15 -2.73
CA ILE A 124 2.56 -11.76 -4.04
C ILE A 124 3.99 -12.29 -3.99
N VAL A 125 4.19 -13.54 -4.39
CA VAL A 125 5.51 -14.16 -4.42
C VAL A 125 6.02 -14.20 -5.85
N ASP A 126 7.25 -13.74 -6.06
CA ASP A 126 7.98 -14.01 -7.29
C ASP A 126 8.40 -15.49 -7.36
N ALA A 127 7.93 -16.18 -8.39
CA ALA A 127 8.11 -17.61 -8.57
C ALA A 127 8.96 -17.87 -9.82
N VAL A 128 10.15 -18.43 -9.60
CA VAL A 128 11.09 -18.80 -10.67
C VAL A 128 10.85 -20.26 -11.04
N LEU A 129 10.17 -20.46 -12.16
CA LEU A 129 9.66 -21.77 -12.59
C LEU A 129 10.24 -22.25 -13.92
N ASN A 130 10.92 -21.39 -14.67
CA ASN A 130 11.45 -21.75 -15.98
C ASN A 130 12.75 -22.57 -15.87
N HIS A 131 13.61 -22.20 -14.93
CA HIS A 131 15.00 -22.62 -14.92
C HIS A 131 15.52 -22.88 -13.49
N MET A 132 16.71 -23.46 -13.41
CA MET A 132 17.56 -23.50 -12.21
C MET A 132 18.83 -22.64 -12.43
N THR A 133 19.71 -22.59 -11.43
CA THR A 133 21.06 -22.01 -11.58
C THR A 133 21.82 -22.57 -12.79
N THR A 134 22.85 -21.85 -13.23
CA THR A 134 23.64 -22.15 -14.44
C THR A 134 24.42 -23.46 -14.40
N ASP A 135 24.72 -23.99 -13.21
CA ASP A 135 25.37 -25.30 -13.02
C ASP A 135 24.53 -26.18 -12.09
N ILE A 136 23.88 -27.20 -12.66
CA ILE A 136 23.02 -28.12 -11.90
C ILE A 136 23.76 -28.87 -10.79
N ASN A 137 25.09 -28.95 -10.81
CA ASN A 137 25.85 -29.58 -9.71
C ASN A 137 25.72 -28.80 -8.39
N ASN A 138 25.38 -27.50 -8.47
CA ASN A 138 25.08 -26.67 -7.31
C ASN A 138 23.64 -26.85 -6.80
N CYS A 139 22.77 -27.52 -7.56
CA CYS A 139 21.41 -27.82 -7.13
C CYS A 139 21.38 -28.88 -6.02
N ALA A 140 20.25 -28.97 -5.31
CA ALA A 140 19.97 -30.09 -4.42
C ALA A 140 19.97 -31.43 -5.22
N PRO A 141 20.33 -32.57 -4.60
CA PRO A 141 20.61 -33.82 -5.31
C PRO A 141 19.53 -34.28 -6.29
N GLU A 142 18.26 -34.05 -5.97
CA GLU A 142 17.10 -34.41 -6.78
C GLU A 142 16.94 -33.57 -8.06
N TRP A 143 17.70 -32.49 -8.20
CA TRP A 143 17.73 -31.59 -9.35
C TRP A 143 19.03 -31.70 -10.18
N ARG A 144 19.87 -32.71 -9.90
CA ARG A 144 21.13 -32.95 -10.63
C ARG A 144 20.99 -33.90 -11.81
N ASP A 145 19.78 -34.43 -12.05
CA ASP A 145 19.52 -35.29 -13.20
C ASP A 145 19.32 -34.43 -14.45
N GLN A 146 20.24 -34.55 -15.41
CA GLN A 146 20.18 -33.84 -16.69
C GLN A 146 18.88 -34.10 -17.46
N ASN A 147 18.21 -35.24 -17.24
CA ASN A 147 16.95 -35.57 -17.92
C ASN A 147 15.76 -34.69 -17.47
N LEU A 148 15.91 -33.94 -16.37
CA LEU A 148 14.93 -32.94 -15.92
C LEU A 148 15.00 -31.64 -16.73
N PHE A 149 16.04 -31.45 -17.53
CA PHE A 149 16.32 -30.22 -18.25
C PHE A 149 16.24 -30.43 -19.76
N HIS A 150 16.00 -29.34 -20.49
CA HIS A 150 16.19 -29.32 -21.93
C HIS A 150 17.68 -29.48 -22.30
N GLU A 151 17.93 -29.63 -23.61
CA GLU A 151 19.30 -29.72 -24.12
C GLU A 151 20.11 -28.50 -23.62
N PRO A 152 21.35 -28.70 -23.12
CA PRO A 152 22.18 -27.60 -22.62
C PRO A 152 22.69 -26.71 -23.75
N LYS A 153 21.82 -25.79 -24.18
CA LYS A 153 22.03 -24.89 -25.30
C LYS A 153 21.32 -23.57 -25.05
N GLY A 154 21.99 -22.45 -25.33
CA GLY A 154 21.41 -21.12 -25.22
C GLY A 154 20.50 -20.73 -26.39
N ILE A 155 19.70 -19.69 -26.17
CA ILE A 155 18.87 -19.04 -27.19
C ILE A 155 19.78 -18.27 -28.15
N ASP A 156 19.77 -18.63 -29.44
CA ASP A 156 20.53 -17.94 -30.49
C ASP A 156 19.60 -17.03 -31.32
N ASN A 157 18.37 -17.50 -31.57
CA ASN A 157 17.36 -16.80 -32.35
C ASN A 157 16.14 -16.45 -31.48
N TRP A 158 16.08 -15.21 -31.01
CA TRP A 158 14.96 -14.66 -30.25
C TRP A 158 13.65 -14.53 -31.04
N ASN A 159 13.67 -14.75 -32.36
CA ASN A 159 12.45 -14.82 -33.19
C ASN A 159 11.94 -16.26 -33.38
N ASP A 160 12.60 -17.25 -32.79
CA ASP A 160 12.14 -18.64 -32.83
C ASP A 160 11.51 -19.02 -31.48
N ARG A 161 10.20 -19.24 -31.49
CA ARG A 161 9.43 -19.62 -30.30
C ARG A 161 9.91 -20.91 -29.66
N TYR A 162 10.43 -21.86 -30.44
CA TYR A 162 11.03 -23.08 -29.92
C TYR A 162 12.30 -22.75 -29.15
N GLU A 163 13.19 -21.93 -29.70
CA GLU A 163 14.41 -21.56 -28.99
C GLU A 163 14.07 -20.76 -27.73
N VAL A 164 13.17 -19.79 -27.81
CA VAL A 164 12.77 -18.97 -26.66
C VAL A 164 12.22 -19.81 -25.51
N THR A 165 11.56 -20.94 -25.78
CA THR A 165 10.91 -21.75 -24.74
C THR A 165 11.59 -23.07 -24.36
N GLN A 166 12.56 -23.53 -25.15
CA GLN A 166 13.15 -24.87 -25.00
C GLN A 166 14.68 -24.84 -24.86
N ARG A 167 15.23 -23.67 -24.52
CA ARG A 167 16.68 -23.42 -24.41
C ARG A 167 17.01 -22.54 -23.21
N ASP A 168 18.26 -22.62 -22.78
CA ASP A 168 18.78 -21.91 -21.63
C ASP A 168 18.76 -20.39 -21.85
N LEU A 169 17.94 -19.71 -21.06
CA LEU A 169 17.95 -18.25 -20.95
C LEU A 169 19.24 -17.80 -20.25
N VAL A 170 20.12 -17.10 -20.98
CA VAL A 170 21.42 -16.58 -20.48
C VAL A 170 22.27 -17.62 -19.71
N GLY A 171 22.14 -18.90 -20.07
CA GLY A 171 22.87 -20.01 -19.46
C GLY A 171 22.21 -20.61 -18.21
N LEU A 172 21.07 -20.07 -17.76
CA LEU A 172 20.25 -20.67 -16.71
C LEU A 172 19.64 -21.97 -17.20
N ARG A 173 19.74 -23.03 -16.40
CA ARG A 173 19.45 -24.40 -16.84
C ARG A 173 17.96 -24.58 -17.01
N ASP A 174 17.51 -24.67 -18.27
CA ASP A 174 16.10 -24.69 -18.64
C ASP A 174 15.43 -26.02 -18.30
N ILE A 175 14.34 -25.97 -17.53
CA ILE A 175 13.64 -27.16 -17.04
C ILE A 175 12.72 -27.68 -18.15
N LYS A 176 12.64 -29.00 -18.28
CA LYS A 176 11.68 -29.66 -19.18
C LYS A 176 10.26 -29.60 -18.63
N THR A 177 9.62 -28.44 -18.82
CA THR A 177 8.26 -28.07 -18.36
C THR A 177 7.14 -28.99 -18.87
N GLN A 178 7.37 -29.73 -19.95
CA GLN A 178 6.45 -30.77 -20.45
C GLN A 178 6.33 -31.97 -19.50
N ASN A 179 7.27 -32.15 -18.56
CA ASN A 179 7.25 -33.28 -17.63
C ASN A 179 6.08 -33.13 -16.62
N PRO A 180 5.08 -34.03 -16.64
CA PRO A 180 3.94 -33.94 -15.71
C PRO A 180 4.34 -34.02 -14.24
N ASP A 181 5.40 -34.75 -13.91
CA ASP A 181 5.90 -34.83 -12.53
C ASP A 181 6.47 -33.48 -12.07
N TYR A 182 7.11 -32.72 -12.98
CA TYR A 182 7.57 -31.37 -12.69
C TYR A 182 6.40 -30.40 -12.51
N GLN A 183 5.40 -30.45 -13.39
CA GLN A 183 4.19 -29.64 -13.27
C GLN A 183 3.49 -29.87 -11.93
N GLN A 184 3.38 -31.12 -11.48
CA GLN A 184 2.79 -31.44 -10.18
C GLN A 184 3.65 -30.93 -9.02
N LYS A 185 4.98 -31.08 -9.08
CA LYS A 185 5.90 -30.52 -8.07
C LYS A 185 5.75 -29.01 -7.93
N VAL A 186 5.69 -28.28 -9.05
CA VAL A 186 5.44 -26.83 -9.07
C VAL A 186 4.08 -26.52 -8.46
N LEU A 187 3.01 -27.21 -8.87
CA LEU A 187 1.67 -27.01 -8.31
C LEU A 187 1.63 -27.22 -6.79
N ASP A 188 2.32 -28.24 -6.28
CA ASP A 188 2.40 -28.53 -4.85
C ASP A 188 3.19 -27.45 -4.09
N MET A 189 4.30 -26.97 -4.67
CA MET A 189 5.06 -25.84 -4.12
C MET A 189 4.22 -24.57 -4.05
N LEU A 190 3.52 -24.20 -5.14
CA LEU A 190 2.66 -23.01 -5.16
C LEU A 190 1.52 -23.13 -4.13
N LYS A 191 0.89 -24.31 -4.00
CA LYS A 191 -0.13 -24.56 -2.97
C LYS A 191 0.42 -24.45 -1.54
N ARG A 192 1.65 -24.91 -1.30
CA ARG A 192 2.33 -24.72 -0.01
C ARG A 192 2.54 -23.25 0.29
N ILE A 193 3.04 -22.47 -0.67
CA ILE A 193 3.26 -21.03 -0.51
C ILE A 193 1.95 -20.28 -0.20
N LEU A 194 0.83 -20.67 -0.83
CA LEU A 194 -0.49 -20.15 -0.50
C LEU A 194 -0.96 -20.58 0.90
N ALA A 195 -0.72 -21.84 1.29
CA ALA A 195 -1.02 -22.32 2.63
C ALA A 195 -0.21 -21.61 3.73
N ASP A 196 0.99 -21.14 3.39
CA ASP A 196 1.85 -20.32 4.25
C ASP A 196 1.39 -18.85 4.35
N GLY A 197 0.40 -18.45 3.54
CA GLY A 197 -0.30 -17.16 3.66
C GLY A 197 -0.15 -16.22 2.47
N ALA A 198 0.55 -16.63 1.41
CA ALA A 198 0.59 -15.85 0.17
C ALA A 198 -0.82 -15.69 -0.45
N SER A 199 -1.00 -14.63 -1.22
CA SER A 199 -2.24 -14.32 -1.93
C SER A 199 -2.11 -14.45 -3.45
N GLY A 200 -0.88 -14.43 -3.97
CA GLY A 200 -0.65 -14.39 -5.41
C GLY A 200 0.76 -14.70 -5.85
N PHE A 201 0.95 -14.73 -7.18
CA PHE A 201 2.24 -15.00 -7.80
C PHE A 201 2.57 -14.02 -8.93
N ARG A 202 3.84 -13.65 -9.03
CA ARG A 202 4.50 -13.14 -10.24
C ARG A 202 5.31 -14.30 -10.81
N TYR A 203 5.05 -14.71 -12.04
CA TYR A 203 5.82 -15.76 -12.70
C TYR A 203 6.97 -15.15 -13.47
N ASP A 204 8.17 -15.37 -12.95
CA ASP A 204 9.42 -15.01 -13.60
C ASP A 204 9.53 -15.63 -14.99
N THR A 205 10.06 -14.87 -15.94
CA THR A 205 10.41 -15.36 -17.28
C THR A 205 9.28 -16.16 -17.95
N ALA A 206 8.02 -15.82 -17.68
CA ALA A 206 6.87 -16.62 -18.10
C ALA A 206 6.79 -16.82 -19.63
N LYS A 207 7.29 -15.85 -20.41
CA LYS A 207 7.47 -15.96 -21.87
C LYS A 207 8.26 -17.21 -22.29
N HIS A 208 9.15 -17.70 -21.45
CA HIS A 208 10.06 -18.82 -21.73
C HIS A 208 9.45 -20.20 -21.44
N ILE A 209 8.21 -20.29 -20.94
CA ILE A 209 7.53 -21.57 -20.77
C ILE A 209 6.40 -21.69 -21.79
N GLU A 210 6.41 -22.75 -22.59
CA GLU A 210 5.47 -22.98 -23.69
C GLU A 210 3.99 -22.97 -23.28
N LEU A 211 3.14 -22.59 -24.23
CA LEU A 211 1.69 -22.69 -24.13
C LEU A 211 1.19 -24.03 -24.69
N PRO A 212 -0.04 -24.47 -24.33
CA PRO A 212 -0.61 -25.72 -24.85
C PRO A 212 -0.67 -25.84 -26.37
N ASP A 213 -0.76 -24.70 -27.07
CA ASP A 213 -0.90 -24.60 -28.52
C ASP A 213 0.40 -24.17 -29.21
N ASP A 214 1.54 -24.15 -28.53
CA ASP A 214 2.84 -24.11 -29.19
C ASP A 214 3.05 -25.44 -29.96
N PRO A 215 3.35 -25.40 -31.27
CA PRO A 215 3.27 -26.57 -32.14
C PRO A 215 4.35 -27.60 -31.82
N ASP A 216 3.98 -28.88 -31.73
CA ASP A 216 4.87 -30.04 -31.49
C ASP A 216 5.54 -30.13 -30.10
N TYR A 217 5.75 -29.02 -29.40
CA TYR A 217 6.44 -28.97 -28.09
C TYR A 217 5.62 -28.32 -26.96
N GLY A 218 4.40 -27.85 -27.23
CA GLY A 218 3.48 -27.29 -26.24
C GLY A 218 3.12 -28.27 -25.12
N SER A 219 2.68 -27.73 -23.97
CA SER A 219 2.40 -28.52 -22.78
C SER A 219 1.24 -28.01 -21.93
N GLN A 220 0.85 -28.79 -20.92
CA GLN A 220 -0.16 -28.42 -19.95
C GLN A 220 0.40 -27.66 -18.74
N PHE A 221 1.64 -27.14 -18.82
CA PHE A 221 2.28 -26.46 -17.70
C PHE A 221 1.40 -25.36 -17.11
N TRP A 222 1.07 -24.32 -17.91
CA TRP A 222 0.26 -23.20 -17.43
C TRP A 222 -1.15 -23.60 -16.95
N PRO A 223 -1.95 -24.37 -17.71
CA PRO A 223 -3.24 -24.86 -17.21
C PRO A 223 -3.15 -25.61 -15.88
N THR A 224 -2.06 -26.37 -15.66
CA THR A 224 -1.86 -27.16 -14.44
C THR A 224 -1.44 -26.28 -13.27
N VAL A 225 -0.38 -25.49 -13.42
CA VAL A 225 0.20 -24.75 -12.30
C VAL A 225 -0.64 -23.56 -11.87
N LEU A 226 -1.42 -22.96 -12.77
CA LEU A 226 -2.33 -21.85 -12.43
C LEU A 226 -3.55 -22.32 -11.61
N ASN A 227 -3.87 -23.62 -11.65
CA ASN A 227 -4.90 -24.23 -10.80
C ASN A 227 -4.41 -24.46 -9.35
N ASN A 228 -3.65 -23.49 -8.80
CA ASN A 228 -3.11 -23.52 -7.45
C ASN A 228 -4.05 -22.88 -6.41
N GLY A 229 -5.00 -22.04 -6.84
CA GLY A 229 -5.99 -21.40 -5.97
C GLY A 229 -5.64 -19.99 -5.50
N ALA A 230 -4.61 -19.35 -6.07
CA ALA A 230 -4.27 -17.98 -5.73
C ALA A 230 -5.37 -16.97 -6.12
N GLU A 231 -5.44 -15.86 -5.40
CA GLU A 231 -6.35 -14.75 -5.67
C GLU A 231 -5.91 -13.93 -6.89
N PHE A 232 -4.59 -13.78 -7.08
CA PHE A 232 -4.03 -12.93 -8.13
C PHE A 232 -2.75 -13.53 -8.71
N GLN A 233 -2.61 -13.48 -10.04
CA GLN A 233 -1.48 -14.08 -10.73
C GLN A 233 -1.15 -13.33 -12.01
N TYR A 234 0.14 -13.08 -12.25
CA TYR A 234 0.61 -12.49 -13.49
C TYR A 234 1.97 -13.04 -13.91
N GLY A 235 2.27 -12.99 -15.21
CA GLY A 235 3.55 -13.41 -15.76
C GLY A 235 4.35 -12.23 -16.29
N GLU A 236 5.66 -12.32 -16.14
CA GLU A 236 6.58 -11.45 -16.86
C GLU A 236 6.66 -11.85 -18.34
N LEU A 237 6.17 -10.95 -19.17
CA LEU A 237 6.29 -11.01 -20.62
C LEU A 237 6.92 -9.70 -21.10
N LEU A 238 8.21 -9.75 -21.41
CA LEU A 238 8.85 -8.69 -22.17
C LEU A 238 8.39 -8.83 -23.63
N GLN A 239 7.57 -7.87 -24.06
CA GLN A 239 6.86 -7.88 -25.34
C GLN A 239 7.82 -7.85 -26.53
N ASP A 240 7.61 -8.76 -27.46
CA ASP A 240 8.29 -8.85 -28.76
C ASP A 240 7.45 -9.70 -29.72
N ASP A 241 7.97 -9.98 -30.92
CA ASP A 241 7.24 -10.76 -31.94
C ASP A 241 6.97 -12.23 -31.52
N THR A 242 7.60 -12.73 -30.45
CA THR A 242 7.46 -14.11 -29.93
C THR A 242 6.81 -14.19 -28.56
N SER A 243 6.46 -13.07 -27.94
CA SER A 243 5.94 -13.03 -26.56
C SER A 243 4.53 -13.62 -26.43
N ARG A 244 3.76 -13.65 -27.53
CA ARG A 244 2.41 -14.20 -27.60
C ARG A 244 1.47 -13.61 -26.52
N ASP A 245 1.55 -12.30 -26.30
CA ASP A 245 0.83 -11.54 -25.26
C ASP A 245 -0.64 -11.96 -25.11
N THR A 246 -1.40 -11.95 -26.20
CA THR A 246 -2.82 -12.30 -26.24
C THR A 246 -3.11 -13.74 -25.80
N ALA A 247 -2.19 -14.66 -26.05
CA ALA A 247 -2.34 -16.06 -25.69
C ALA A 247 -2.12 -16.26 -24.19
N TYR A 248 -1.06 -15.67 -23.61
CA TYR A 248 -0.84 -15.70 -22.15
C TYR A 248 -1.91 -14.94 -21.38
N ALA A 249 -2.42 -13.84 -21.94
CA ALA A 249 -3.49 -13.07 -21.34
C ALA A 249 -4.80 -13.87 -21.13
N ASN A 250 -5.00 -15.00 -21.81
CA ASN A 250 -6.12 -15.91 -21.54
C ASN A 250 -5.95 -16.70 -20.23
N TYR A 251 -4.72 -16.81 -19.71
CA TYR A 251 -4.38 -17.60 -18.54
C TYR A 251 -4.10 -16.73 -17.32
N MET A 252 -3.36 -15.64 -17.48
CA MET A 252 -2.89 -14.77 -16.38
C MET A 252 -2.84 -13.30 -16.83
N LYS A 253 -2.66 -12.37 -15.90
CA LYS A 253 -2.27 -11.00 -16.28
C LYS A 253 -0.83 -11.00 -16.82
N ILE A 254 -0.47 -10.02 -17.63
CA ILE A 254 0.85 -9.91 -18.25
C ILE A 254 1.44 -8.52 -18.06
N THR A 255 2.76 -8.38 -18.11
CA THR A 255 3.44 -7.09 -18.04
C THR A 255 3.31 -6.30 -19.35
N ALA A 256 2.99 -5.00 -19.25
CA ALA A 256 2.97 -4.08 -20.39
C ALA A 256 4.34 -3.39 -20.56
N SER A 257 5.38 -4.15 -20.92
CA SER A 257 6.75 -3.62 -21.02
C SER A 257 6.88 -2.48 -22.03
N ASN A 258 6.15 -2.55 -23.15
CA ASN A 258 6.14 -1.49 -24.17
C ASN A 258 5.46 -0.21 -23.66
N TYR A 259 4.51 -0.33 -22.73
CA TYR A 259 3.93 0.83 -22.07
C TYR A 259 4.95 1.50 -21.15
N GLY A 260 5.71 0.71 -20.39
CA GLY A 260 6.84 1.22 -19.60
C GLY A 260 7.76 2.09 -20.46
N ASP A 261 8.18 1.59 -21.63
CA ASP A 261 9.01 2.35 -22.57
C ASP A 261 8.34 3.61 -23.11
N SER A 262 7.02 3.57 -23.33
CA SER A 262 6.24 4.74 -23.74
C SER A 262 6.21 5.82 -22.65
N ILE A 263 6.09 5.42 -21.38
CA ILE A 263 6.13 6.32 -20.22
C ILE A 263 7.54 6.90 -20.03
N LEU A 264 8.60 6.10 -20.15
CA LEU A 264 9.98 6.57 -20.11
C LEU A 264 10.24 7.61 -21.22
N SER A 265 9.78 7.34 -22.43
CA SER A 265 9.88 8.26 -23.56
C SER A 265 9.13 9.57 -23.29
N ALA A 266 7.91 9.51 -22.77
CA ALA A 266 7.11 10.68 -22.43
C ALA A 266 7.74 11.54 -21.31
N LEU A 267 8.34 10.89 -20.29
CA LEU A 267 9.09 11.56 -19.23
C LEU A 267 10.35 12.26 -19.75
N ASN A 268 11.10 11.61 -20.64
CA ASN A 268 12.32 12.16 -21.24
C ASN A 268 12.03 13.36 -22.14
N ASP A 269 10.98 13.26 -22.95
CA ASP A 269 10.57 14.34 -23.85
C ASP A 269 9.85 15.48 -23.12
N ASN A 270 9.53 15.27 -21.84
CA ASN A 270 8.75 16.18 -21.02
C ASN A 270 7.39 16.52 -21.68
N ASP A 271 6.69 15.47 -22.15
CA ASP A 271 5.49 15.55 -22.98
C ASP A 271 4.48 14.46 -22.57
N PHE A 272 3.47 14.86 -21.80
CA PHE A 272 2.35 14.01 -21.37
C PHE A 272 1.07 14.35 -22.16
N ARG A 273 1.17 14.54 -23.49
CA ARG A 273 -0.03 14.58 -24.34
C ARG A 273 -0.89 13.33 -24.11
N ALA A 274 -2.19 13.53 -23.88
CA ALA A 274 -3.12 12.45 -23.59
C ALA A 274 -3.13 11.39 -24.69
N GLU A 275 -3.14 11.79 -25.96
CA GLU A 275 -3.05 10.89 -27.12
C GLU A 275 -1.79 10.01 -27.14
N ARG A 276 -0.69 10.48 -26.54
CA ARG A 276 0.59 9.77 -26.46
C ARG A 276 0.58 8.73 -25.34
N VAL A 277 0.02 9.10 -24.18
CA VAL A 277 0.13 8.29 -22.96
C VAL A 277 -1.10 7.41 -22.68
N MET A 278 -2.21 7.63 -23.39
CA MET A 278 -3.44 6.84 -23.23
C MET A 278 -3.31 5.40 -23.75
N ASN A 279 -2.49 5.19 -24.79
CA ASN A 279 -2.30 3.89 -25.41
C ASN A 279 -1.31 3.04 -24.61
N TYR A 280 -1.76 1.86 -24.16
CA TYR A 280 -0.94 0.91 -23.43
C TYR A 280 0.08 0.16 -24.30
N ASN A 281 0.05 0.33 -25.62
CA ASN A 281 0.95 -0.33 -26.56
C ASN A 281 1.01 -1.87 -26.37
N ALA A 282 -0.17 -2.44 -26.10
CA ALA A 282 -0.38 -3.86 -25.91
C ALA A 282 -1.70 -4.25 -26.58
N ASP A 283 -1.70 -5.35 -27.34
CA ASP A 283 -2.89 -5.88 -28.02
C ASP A 283 -3.79 -6.71 -27.07
N VAL A 284 -3.82 -6.33 -25.80
CA VAL A 284 -4.50 -7.04 -24.72
C VAL A 284 -5.38 -6.06 -23.96
N HIS A 285 -6.54 -6.51 -23.49
CA HIS A 285 -7.43 -5.66 -22.72
C HIS A 285 -6.73 -5.15 -21.45
N PRO A 286 -6.83 -3.85 -21.09
CA PRO A 286 -6.01 -3.26 -20.04
C PRO A 286 -6.18 -3.86 -18.64
N ASP A 287 -7.35 -4.45 -18.34
CA ASP A 287 -7.57 -5.18 -17.07
C ASP A 287 -6.69 -6.43 -16.93
N ARG A 288 -6.04 -6.89 -18.01
CA ARG A 288 -5.06 -7.99 -17.97
C ARG A 288 -3.62 -7.48 -17.87
N LEU A 289 -3.38 -6.19 -17.73
CA LEU A 289 -2.03 -5.61 -17.76
C LEU A 289 -1.52 -5.23 -16.37
N ILE A 290 -0.25 -5.56 -16.13
CA ILE A 290 0.59 -4.97 -15.09
C ILE A 290 1.40 -3.86 -15.73
N THR A 291 1.34 -2.66 -15.14
CA THR A 291 2.06 -1.49 -15.62
C THR A 291 3.11 -1.03 -14.62
N TRP A 292 4.21 -0.50 -15.10
CA TRP A 292 5.25 0.11 -14.26
C TRP A 292 5.80 1.38 -14.91
N VAL A 293 6.48 2.22 -14.14
CA VAL A 293 7.37 3.25 -14.70
C VAL A 293 8.69 2.59 -15.11
N GLU A 294 9.18 1.68 -14.27
CA GLU A 294 10.38 0.88 -14.49
C GLU A 294 10.23 -0.47 -13.77
N SER A 295 10.90 -1.50 -14.28
CA SER A 295 11.05 -2.78 -13.59
C SER A 295 12.39 -2.86 -12.84
N HIS A 296 12.53 -3.90 -12.02
CA HIS A 296 13.81 -4.20 -11.39
C HIS A 296 14.91 -4.51 -12.43
N ASP A 297 14.59 -5.17 -13.55
CA ASP A 297 15.52 -5.39 -14.66
C ASP A 297 15.99 -4.10 -15.32
N ASN A 298 15.06 -3.19 -15.66
CA ASN A 298 15.42 -1.93 -16.31
C ASN A 298 16.37 -1.10 -15.44
N TYR A 299 16.24 -1.23 -14.13
CA TYR A 299 17.11 -0.54 -13.19
C TYR A 299 18.41 -1.30 -12.92
N SER A 300 18.35 -2.62 -12.71
CA SER A 300 19.40 -3.39 -12.01
C SER A 300 20.33 -4.17 -12.95
N ASN A 301 19.98 -4.32 -14.22
CA ASN A 301 20.86 -4.94 -15.22
C ASN A 301 22.03 -4.02 -15.62
N ASP A 302 23.04 -4.62 -16.25
CA ASP A 302 24.27 -3.93 -16.67
C ASP A 302 24.01 -2.83 -17.72
N ASP A 303 22.88 -2.86 -18.42
CA ASP A 303 22.47 -1.83 -19.38
C ASP A 303 21.96 -0.54 -18.71
N GLN A 304 21.65 -0.60 -17.41
CA GLN A 304 21.27 0.55 -16.56
C GLN A 304 20.15 1.41 -17.17
N LYS A 305 19.22 0.78 -17.88
CA LYS A 305 18.22 1.44 -18.73
C LYS A 305 17.49 2.58 -18.04
N THR A 306 17.13 2.46 -16.75
CA THR A 306 16.36 3.48 -16.02
C THR A 306 17.10 4.14 -14.86
N VAL A 307 18.38 3.81 -14.63
CA VAL A 307 19.16 4.36 -13.49
C VAL A 307 19.19 5.89 -13.49
N TYR A 308 19.14 6.50 -14.68
CA TYR A 308 19.16 7.96 -14.83
C TYR A 308 17.90 8.67 -14.29
N LEU A 309 16.77 7.97 -14.14
CA LEU A 309 15.53 8.61 -13.68
C LEU A 309 15.71 9.15 -12.26
N THR A 310 15.25 10.39 -12.06
CA THR A 310 15.20 11.01 -10.74
C THR A 310 13.95 10.59 -9.98
N ASN A 311 13.99 10.71 -8.65
CA ASN A 311 12.81 10.50 -7.81
C ASN A 311 11.62 11.39 -8.24
N GLU A 312 11.88 12.61 -8.73
CA GLU A 312 10.85 13.47 -9.30
C GLU A 312 10.20 12.85 -10.54
N GLN A 313 10.99 12.36 -11.50
CA GLN A 313 10.46 11.71 -12.71
C GLN A 313 9.66 10.44 -12.38
N ILE A 314 10.13 9.64 -11.41
CA ILE A 314 9.41 8.45 -10.95
C ILE A 314 8.07 8.83 -10.36
N LYS A 315 7.99 9.89 -9.54
CA LYS A 315 6.72 10.38 -8.99
C LYS A 315 5.75 10.85 -10.05
N LEU A 316 6.22 11.58 -11.06
CA LEU A 316 5.39 12.05 -12.17
C LEU A 316 4.89 10.87 -13.03
N GLY A 317 5.75 9.88 -13.32
CA GLY A 317 5.37 8.67 -14.02
C GLY A 317 4.39 7.81 -13.21
N TRP A 318 4.60 7.70 -11.90
CA TRP A 318 3.73 6.94 -10.99
C TRP A 318 2.34 7.56 -10.94
N ALA A 319 2.25 8.88 -10.78
CA ALA A 319 0.99 9.62 -10.82
C ALA A 319 0.21 9.34 -12.12
N LEU A 320 0.91 9.22 -13.26
CA LEU A 320 0.28 8.89 -14.53
C LEU A 320 -0.30 7.48 -14.50
N ILE A 321 0.51 6.45 -14.23
CA ILE A 321 0.08 5.06 -14.39
C ILE A 321 -0.87 4.60 -13.28
N ALA A 322 -0.71 5.08 -12.05
CA ALA A 322 -1.51 4.63 -10.92
C ALA A 322 -2.87 5.32 -10.84
N SER A 323 -3.05 6.46 -11.50
CA SER A 323 -4.36 7.13 -11.62
C SER A 323 -5.27 6.49 -12.68
N ARG A 324 -4.73 5.64 -13.56
CA ARG A 324 -5.47 4.94 -14.61
C ARG A 324 -6.52 3.99 -14.03
N GLU A 325 -7.56 3.73 -14.81
CA GLU A 325 -8.70 2.91 -14.39
C GLU A 325 -8.39 1.42 -14.34
N GLN A 326 -7.86 0.84 -15.42
CA GLN A 326 -8.02 -0.59 -15.66
C GLN A 326 -6.78 -1.44 -15.35
N THR A 327 -5.57 -0.90 -15.51
CA THR A 327 -4.32 -1.66 -15.30
C THR A 327 -3.99 -1.79 -13.82
N THR A 328 -3.18 -2.78 -13.44
CA THR A 328 -2.67 -2.92 -12.06
C THR A 328 -1.22 -2.39 -11.98
N PRO A 329 -0.95 -1.25 -11.34
CA PRO A 329 0.36 -0.62 -11.33
C PRO A 329 1.29 -1.24 -10.27
N LEU A 330 2.56 -1.42 -10.64
CA LEU A 330 3.64 -1.96 -9.82
C LEU A 330 4.68 -0.87 -9.54
N PHE A 331 4.83 -0.48 -8.27
CA PHE A 331 5.84 0.47 -7.83
C PHE A 331 7.15 -0.26 -7.53
N PHE A 332 8.24 0.09 -8.21
CA PHE A 332 9.56 -0.48 -7.95
C PHE A 332 10.28 0.26 -6.81
N SER A 333 10.55 -0.45 -5.70
CA SER A 333 11.39 0.09 -4.63
C SER A 333 12.87 -0.09 -4.98
N ARG A 334 13.53 1.01 -5.38
CA ARG A 334 14.97 1.05 -5.67
C ARG A 334 15.82 0.78 -4.42
N PRO A 335 17.08 0.34 -4.56
CA PRO A 335 18.07 0.39 -3.48
C PRO A 335 18.22 1.82 -2.93
N LEU A 336 18.51 1.95 -1.63
CA LEU A 336 18.56 3.23 -0.95
C LEU A 336 19.53 4.21 -1.63
N GLY A 337 19.03 5.37 -2.06
CA GLY A 337 19.82 6.44 -2.67
C GLY A 337 20.34 6.18 -4.08
N GLY A 338 19.93 5.08 -4.73
CA GLY A 338 20.46 4.71 -6.05
C GLY A 338 19.73 5.37 -7.23
N GLY A 339 20.51 5.80 -8.24
CA GLY A 339 20.00 6.45 -9.46
C GLY A 339 19.78 7.96 -9.34
N GLY A 340 19.15 8.58 -10.35
CA GLY A 340 18.84 10.01 -10.36
C GLY A 340 20.07 10.94 -10.36
N GLY A 341 21.22 10.43 -10.82
CA GLY A 341 22.53 11.09 -10.76
C GLY A 341 23.53 10.39 -9.84
N ASN A 342 23.05 9.52 -8.95
CA ASN A 342 23.88 8.64 -8.12
C ASN A 342 24.18 7.31 -8.86
N PRO A 343 25.18 6.54 -8.39
CA PRO A 343 25.39 5.16 -8.85
C PRO A 343 24.13 4.30 -8.70
N GLN A 344 24.00 3.29 -9.57
CA GLN A 344 22.95 2.25 -9.51
C GLN A 344 22.90 1.58 -8.13
N PHE A 345 24.05 1.18 -7.60
CA PHE A 345 24.16 0.58 -6.26
C PHE A 345 25.16 1.39 -5.41
N PRO A 346 24.70 2.39 -4.64
CA PRO A 346 25.57 3.34 -3.95
C PRO A 346 26.16 2.81 -2.62
N ASN A 347 25.92 1.53 -2.27
CA ASN A 347 26.34 0.91 -1.00
C ASN A 347 25.77 1.57 0.27
N GLN A 348 24.56 2.14 0.17
CA GLN A 348 23.84 2.68 1.34
C GLN A 348 22.89 1.65 1.97
N SER A 349 22.56 0.59 1.23
CA SER A 349 21.80 -0.58 1.67
C SER A 349 22.42 -1.84 1.05
N GLN A 350 22.04 -3.00 1.57
CA GLN A 350 22.41 -4.32 1.05
C GLN A 350 21.16 -5.19 0.82
N LEU A 351 21.31 -6.32 0.12
CA LEU A 351 20.23 -7.28 -0.08
C LEU A 351 19.65 -7.73 1.28
N GLY A 352 18.34 -7.60 1.42
CA GLY A 352 17.59 -7.82 2.66
C GLY A 352 17.10 -6.53 3.34
N ASP A 353 17.73 -5.38 3.07
CA ASP A 353 17.38 -4.10 3.70
C ASP A 353 16.16 -3.43 3.01
N GLU A 354 15.63 -2.40 3.66
CA GLU A 354 14.63 -1.51 3.06
C GLU A 354 15.25 -0.70 1.90
N GLY A 355 14.47 -0.48 0.86
CA GLY A 355 14.84 0.34 -0.30
C GLY A 355 14.71 1.84 -0.03
N ASP A 356 14.82 2.63 -1.09
CA ASP A 356 14.64 4.08 -1.04
C ASP A 356 13.22 4.43 -0.54
N PRO A 357 13.07 5.42 0.38
CA PRO A 357 11.77 5.75 0.98
C PRO A 357 10.77 6.37 0.01
N LEU A 358 11.09 6.51 -1.28
CA LEU A 358 10.17 7.02 -2.31
C LEU A 358 8.83 6.28 -2.37
N TYR A 359 8.79 4.98 -2.03
CA TYR A 359 7.54 4.21 -2.01
C TYR A 359 6.48 4.78 -1.05
N LYS A 360 6.93 5.51 -0.01
CA LYS A 360 6.09 6.16 1.01
C LYS A 360 6.16 7.69 0.94
N ASP A 361 6.66 8.26 -0.16
CA ASP A 361 6.57 9.71 -0.41
C ASP A 361 5.09 10.15 -0.42
N ALA A 362 4.81 11.32 0.14
CA ALA A 362 3.44 11.82 0.30
C ALA A 362 2.65 11.88 -1.01
N SER A 363 3.31 12.16 -2.15
CA SER A 363 2.65 12.18 -3.46
C SER A 363 2.39 10.77 -4.01
N VAL A 364 3.28 9.81 -3.75
CA VAL A 364 3.07 8.40 -4.09
C VAL A 364 1.90 7.85 -3.29
N ALA A 365 1.89 8.10 -1.98
CA ALA A 365 0.80 7.72 -1.08
C ALA A 365 -0.53 8.36 -1.51
N ALA A 366 -0.56 9.67 -1.79
CA ALA A 366 -1.77 10.35 -2.23
C ALA A 366 -2.35 9.76 -3.53
N VAL A 367 -1.50 9.40 -4.49
CA VAL A 367 -1.91 8.73 -5.74
C VAL A 367 -2.44 7.32 -5.46
N ASN A 368 -1.84 6.58 -4.54
CA ASN A 368 -2.31 5.24 -4.16
C ASN A 368 -3.70 5.31 -3.50
N PHE A 369 -3.90 6.24 -2.56
CA PHE A 369 -5.22 6.47 -1.95
C PHE A 369 -6.25 6.92 -2.99
N PHE A 370 -5.87 7.82 -3.90
CA PHE A 370 -6.70 8.20 -5.03
C PHE A 370 -7.15 6.97 -5.81
N ARG A 371 -6.21 6.12 -6.23
CA ARG A 371 -6.54 4.91 -6.98
C ARG A 371 -7.54 4.02 -6.23
N ASN A 372 -7.29 3.78 -4.94
CA ASN A 372 -8.16 2.96 -4.11
C ASN A 372 -9.58 3.57 -3.99
N ALA A 373 -9.68 4.89 -3.86
CA ALA A 373 -10.95 5.60 -3.77
C ALA A 373 -11.71 5.65 -5.11
N MET A 374 -11.04 5.49 -6.25
CA MET A 374 -11.62 5.57 -7.60
C MET A 374 -12.01 4.22 -8.20
N VAL A 375 -11.99 3.12 -7.43
CA VAL A 375 -12.45 1.81 -7.92
C VAL A 375 -13.90 1.93 -8.42
N GLY A 376 -14.12 1.48 -9.66
CA GLY A 376 -15.42 1.55 -10.35
C GLY A 376 -15.69 2.84 -11.13
N GLU A 377 -14.84 3.86 -11.01
CA GLU A 377 -14.95 5.10 -11.78
C GLU A 377 -14.25 4.98 -13.13
N ASN A 378 -14.90 5.44 -14.19
CA ASN A 378 -14.35 5.53 -15.54
C ASN A 378 -13.26 6.61 -15.68
N GLU A 379 -12.29 6.44 -16.58
CA GLU A 379 -11.23 7.45 -16.81
C GLU A 379 -11.50 8.43 -17.97
N TYR A 380 -10.98 9.66 -17.82
CA TYR A 380 -10.86 10.64 -18.90
C TYR A 380 -9.54 11.41 -18.81
N LEU A 381 -8.67 11.21 -19.82
CA LEU A 381 -7.36 11.85 -19.90
C LEU A 381 -7.42 13.03 -20.88
N ARG A 382 -6.86 14.18 -20.48
CA ARG A 382 -6.73 15.35 -21.36
C ARG A 382 -5.62 16.29 -20.92
N ASN A 383 -5.28 17.22 -21.81
CA ASN A 383 -4.34 18.30 -21.55
C ASN A 383 -5.09 19.62 -21.35
N PRO A 384 -5.21 20.14 -20.12
CA PRO A 384 -5.77 21.47 -19.86
C PRO A 384 -5.07 22.53 -20.71
N ASN A 385 -5.86 23.44 -21.32
CA ASN A 385 -5.36 24.55 -22.14
C ASN A 385 -4.46 24.13 -23.31
N GLU A 386 -4.62 22.89 -23.81
CA GLU A 386 -3.80 22.30 -24.87
C GLU A 386 -2.31 22.22 -24.51
N ASP A 387 -1.95 22.35 -23.22
CA ASP A 387 -0.57 22.22 -22.77
C ASP A 387 -0.19 20.74 -22.62
N SER A 388 0.64 20.26 -23.55
CA SER A 388 1.22 18.90 -23.52
C SER A 388 1.95 18.54 -22.23
N LYS A 389 2.36 19.55 -21.45
CA LYS A 389 3.07 19.38 -20.18
C LYS A 389 2.15 19.32 -18.97
N VAL A 390 0.85 19.54 -19.13
CA VAL A 390 -0.14 19.36 -18.07
C VAL A 390 -1.06 18.21 -18.47
N LEU A 391 -1.06 17.14 -17.70
CA LEU A 391 -1.98 16.01 -17.88
C LEU A 391 -3.00 16.01 -16.75
N MET A 392 -4.27 15.91 -17.10
CA MET A 392 -5.39 15.77 -16.18
C MET A 392 -6.05 14.41 -16.42
N ILE A 393 -6.10 13.58 -15.38
CA ILE A 393 -6.68 12.22 -15.39
C ILE A 393 -7.86 12.24 -14.43
N GLU A 394 -9.06 12.34 -14.98
CA GLU A 394 -10.30 12.40 -14.24
C GLU A 394 -10.88 11.00 -14.07
N ARG A 395 -11.40 10.71 -12.88
CA ARG A 395 -12.07 9.45 -12.55
C ARG A 395 -13.52 9.75 -12.20
N GLY A 396 -14.37 9.52 -13.19
CA GLY A 396 -15.78 9.90 -13.19
C GLY A 396 -15.97 11.38 -12.86
N LYS A 397 -16.83 11.65 -11.87
CA LYS A 397 -16.97 12.98 -11.25
C LYS A 397 -16.38 13.06 -9.85
N LYS A 398 -15.73 11.99 -9.40
CA LYS A 398 -15.34 11.77 -8.00
C LYS A 398 -13.96 12.34 -7.70
N GLY A 399 -13.03 12.19 -8.63
CA GLY A 399 -11.65 12.63 -8.39
C GLY A 399 -10.88 12.96 -9.66
N VAL A 400 -9.78 13.69 -9.48
CA VAL A 400 -8.81 13.99 -10.53
C VAL A 400 -7.38 13.99 -10.00
N VAL A 401 -6.47 13.48 -10.83
CA VAL A 401 -5.02 13.72 -10.68
C VAL A 401 -4.55 14.62 -11.81
N ILE A 402 -3.77 15.64 -11.45
CA ILE A 402 -3.19 16.61 -12.38
C ILE A 402 -1.67 16.59 -12.23
N ILE A 403 -0.96 16.41 -13.34
CA ILE A 403 0.49 16.33 -13.37
C ILE A 403 1.01 17.54 -14.14
N ASN A 404 1.83 18.37 -13.50
CA ASN A 404 2.47 19.51 -14.15
C ASN A 404 3.96 19.22 -14.39
N LEU A 405 4.31 19.02 -15.66
CA LEU A 405 5.69 18.81 -16.11
C LEU A 405 6.46 20.12 -16.32
N ASN A 406 5.81 21.28 -16.29
CA ASN A 406 6.49 22.56 -16.38
C ASN A 406 7.38 22.78 -15.15
N GLN A 407 8.51 23.45 -15.36
CA GLN A 407 9.41 23.84 -14.27
C GLN A 407 8.76 24.90 -13.38
N ASP A 408 7.96 25.76 -13.99
CA ASP A 408 7.28 26.86 -13.31
C ASP A 408 5.89 26.44 -12.81
N GLN A 409 5.45 27.14 -11.77
CA GLN A 409 4.07 27.11 -11.30
C GLN A 409 3.11 27.67 -12.38
N LEU A 410 1.92 27.09 -12.47
CA LEU A 410 0.85 27.53 -13.37
C LEU A 410 -0.45 27.80 -12.60
N ASN A 411 -1.21 28.80 -13.07
CA ASN A 411 -2.59 28.96 -12.66
C ASN A 411 -3.46 28.09 -13.57
N LEU A 412 -4.17 27.13 -12.98
CA LEU A 412 -5.15 26.31 -13.68
C LEU A 412 -6.47 27.07 -13.76
N GLU A 413 -6.98 27.22 -14.97
CA GLU A 413 -8.39 27.41 -15.28
C GLU A 413 -8.69 26.47 -16.43
N SER A 414 -9.61 25.53 -16.23
CA SER A 414 -9.95 24.50 -17.22
C SER A 414 -11.36 24.00 -17.00
N VAL A 415 -12.01 23.48 -18.05
CA VAL A 415 -13.22 22.67 -17.88
C VAL A 415 -12.91 21.44 -17.01
N THR A 416 -13.90 20.80 -16.39
CA THR A 416 -13.74 19.59 -15.58
C THR A 416 -15.04 18.80 -15.46
N ASN A 417 -14.94 17.48 -15.35
CA ASN A 417 -16.00 16.56 -14.98
C ASN A 417 -16.13 16.40 -13.46
N LEU A 418 -15.06 16.73 -12.71
CA LEU A 418 -15.08 16.73 -11.24
C LEU A 418 -16.30 17.51 -10.73
N ALA A 419 -16.97 17.01 -9.69
CA ALA A 419 -18.14 17.67 -9.11
C ALA A 419 -17.78 19.05 -8.55
N ASP A 420 -18.76 19.95 -8.52
CA ASP A 420 -18.61 21.26 -7.89
C ASP A 420 -18.25 21.11 -6.41
N GLY A 421 -17.33 21.93 -5.92
CA GLY A 421 -16.83 21.84 -4.56
C GLY A 421 -15.47 22.52 -4.37
N ASP A 422 -15.08 22.62 -3.11
CA ASP A 422 -13.72 23.01 -2.72
C ASP A 422 -12.90 21.74 -2.45
N TYR A 423 -11.66 21.73 -2.95
CA TYR A 423 -10.75 20.59 -2.88
C TYR A 423 -9.39 21.04 -2.32
N VAL A 424 -8.76 20.15 -1.57
CA VAL A 424 -7.42 20.37 -1.02
C VAL A 424 -6.48 19.30 -1.56
N ASN A 425 -5.35 19.72 -2.11
CA ASN A 425 -4.30 18.82 -2.55
C ASN A 425 -3.44 18.38 -1.35
N PRO A 426 -3.46 17.10 -0.94
CA PRO A 426 -2.71 16.63 0.23
C PRO A 426 -1.20 16.55 -0.01
N THR A 427 -0.74 16.71 -1.26
CA THR A 427 0.69 16.68 -1.60
C THR A 427 1.39 18.02 -1.36
N ASN A 428 0.64 19.06 -0.96
CA ASN A 428 1.15 20.41 -0.72
C ASN A 428 0.60 20.98 0.60
N ASN A 429 1.51 21.39 1.48
CA ASN A 429 1.18 21.96 2.79
C ASN A 429 0.96 23.49 2.77
N ASP A 430 1.25 24.17 1.66
CA ASP A 430 0.98 25.60 1.54
C ASP A 430 -0.51 25.86 1.28
N THR A 431 -1.19 26.35 2.32
CA THR A 431 -2.63 26.66 2.33
C THR A 431 -3.08 27.69 1.28
N ASN A 432 -2.15 28.41 0.65
CA ASN A 432 -2.46 29.37 -0.42
C ASN A 432 -2.45 28.73 -1.81
N THR A 433 -1.68 27.65 -1.99
CA THR A 433 -1.44 27.02 -3.29
C THR A 433 -1.97 25.59 -3.36
N ASN A 434 -2.45 25.02 -2.24
CA ASN A 434 -3.02 23.68 -2.19
C ASN A 434 -4.53 23.62 -2.37
N LYS A 435 -5.21 24.76 -2.54
CA LYS A 435 -6.68 24.82 -2.69
C LYS A 435 -7.10 24.93 -4.14
N PHE A 436 -8.11 24.16 -4.50
CA PHE A 436 -8.74 24.16 -5.80
C PHE A 436 -10.24 24.33 -5.63
N LYS A 437 -10.87 25.02 -6.59
CA LYS A 437 -12.31 25.22 -6.61
C LYS A 437 -12.88 24.74 -7.92
N VAL A 438 -13.94 23.94 -7.83
CA VAL A 438 -14.79 23.59 -8.97
C VAL A 438 -16.14 24.27 -8.84
N ALA A 439 -16.51 25.01 -9.87
CA ALA A 439 -17.83 25.60 -10.01
C ALA A 439 -18.21 25.66 -11.48
N ASP A 440 -19.47 25.35 -11.81
CA ASP A 440 -19.99 25.44 -13.18
C ASP A 440 -19.15 24.63 -14.18
N SER A 441 -18.73 23.41 -13.79
CA SER A 441 -17.87 22.52 -14.59
C SER A 441 -16.51 23.13 -14.96
N LYS A 442 -16.01 24.07 -14.17
CA LYS A 442 -14.66 24.63 -14.30
C LYS A 442 -13.87 24.45 -13.02
N ILE A 443 -12.66 23.93 -13.16
CA ILE A 443 -11.67 23.87 -12.09
C ILE A 443 -10.74 25.08 -12.14
N THR A 444 -10.46 25.64 -10.97
CA THR A 444 -9.48 26.72 -10.78
C THR A 444 -8.54 26.39 -9.62
N GLY A 445 -7.28 26.80 -9.72
CA GLY A 445 -6.29 26.61 -8.65
C GLY A 445 -4.87 26.81 -9.13
N THR A 446 -3.90 26.43 -8.30
CA THR A 446 -2.47 26.63 -8.57
C THR A 446 -1.75 25.29 -8.66
N LEU A 447 -1.15 25.00 -9.81
CA LEU A 447 -0.30 23.83 -10.02
C LEU A 447 1.16 24.21 -9.78
N LEU A 448 1.80 23.62 -8.79
CA LEU A 448 3.24 23.82 -8.58
C LEU A 448 4.03 23.24 -9.77
N GLY A 449 5.22 23.78 -10.03
CA GLY A 449 6.13 23.21 -11.03
C GLY A 449 6.55 21.79 -10.65
N ARG A 450 6.72 20.92 -11.65
CA ARG A 450 7.20 19.54 -11.49
C ARG A 450 6.48 18.77 -10.38
N SER A 451 5.16 18.89 -10.34
CA SER A 451 4.35 18.41 -9.21
C SER A 451 3.17 17.55 -9.64
N VAL A 452 2.66 16.81 -8.65
CA VAL A 452 1.44 16.00 -8.73
C VAL A 452 0.42 16.62 -7.80
N THR A 453 -0.76 16.92 -8.34
CA THR A 453 -1.93 17.42 -7.62
C THR A 453 -2.99 16.33 -7.59
N VAL A 454 -3.48 15.96 -6.41
CA VAL A 454 -4.50 14.92 -6.23
C VAL A 454 -5.72 15.56 -5.58
N LEU A 455 -6.89 15.48 -6.22
CA LEU A 455 -8.12 16.11 -5.75
C LEU A 455 -9.27 15.13 -5.80
N TYR A 456 -9.84 14.84 -4.64
CA TYR A 456 -11.14 14.19 -4.49
C TYR A 456 -11.65 14.53 -3.10
N ASN A 457 -12.97 14.56 -2.95
CA ASN A 457 -13.59 14.58 -1.64
C ASN A 457 -14.02 13.14 -1.37
N ASP A 458 -13.82 12.66 -0.15
CA ASP A 458 -14.32 11.33 0.24
C ASP A 458 -15.86 11.24 0.14
N GLU A 459 -16.55 12.37 -0.09
CA GLU A 459 -18.00 12.43 -0.27
C GLU A 459 -18.46 12.34 -1.73
N THR A 460 -19.46 11.49 -1.96
CA THR A 460 -20.21 11.37 -3.21
C THR A 460 -20.93 12.67 -3.59
N PRO A 461 -21.18 12.93 -4.89
CA PRO A 461 -21.86 14.14 -5.36
C PRO A 461 -23.27 14.22 -4.78
N SER A 462 -23.58 15.31 -4.08
CA SER A 462 -24.96 15.63 -3.73
C SER A 462 -25.68 16.15 -4.97
N ASP A 463 -26.59 15.33 -5.52
CA ASP A 463 -27.55 15.82 -6.50
C ASP A 463 -28.51 16.79 -5.80
N SER A 464 -28.52 18.03 -6.26
CA SER A 464 -29.29 19.14 -5.70
C SER A 464 -30.79 18.98 -5.90
N SER A 465 -31.60 19.10 -4.84
CA SER A 465 -32.83 19.92 -4.84
C SER A 465 -33.43 19.99 -3.43
N GLY A 466 -33.38 21.16 -2.79
CA GLY A 466 -33.99 21.36 -1.48
C GLY A 466 -33.63 22.73 -0.92
N ASN A 467 -34.48 23.71 -1.19
CA ASN A 467 -34.37 25.08 -0.70
C ASN A 467 -34.72 25.10 0.79
N GLU A 468 -33.76 25.25 1.71
CA GLU A 468 -34.09 25.47 3.13
C GLU A 468 -33.23 26.55 3.81
N THR A 469 -33.96 27.36 4.56
CA THR A 469 -33.60 28.58 5.28
C THR A 469 -32.74 28.33 6.51
N SER A 470 -31.79 29.22 6.73
CA SER A 470 -30.91 29.29 7.90
C SER A 470 -31.67 29.38 9.23
N GLY A 471 -31.52 28.36 10.09
CA GLY A 471 -31.79 28.41 11.52
C GLY A 471 -30.55 27.95 12.28
N ASN A 472 -29.99 28.80 13.15
CA ASN A 472 -28.82 28.45 13.95
C ASN A 472 -29.20 27.45 15.05
N ILE A 473 -28.62 26.25 14.99
CA ILE A 473 -28.61 25.27 16.09
C ILE A 473 -27.28 25.42 16.83
N SER A 474 -27.33 25.70 18.12
CA SER A 474 -26.15 25.73 19.00
C SER A 474 -26.01 24.37 19.68
N ILE A 475 -24.94 23.63 19.40
CA ILE A 475 -24.61 22.36 20.09
C ILE A 475 -23.56 22.67 21.17
N ASN A 476 -23.90 22.47 22.44
CA ASN A 476 -22.93 22.49 23.53
C ASN A 476 -22.63 21.05 23.97
N LEU A 477 -21.40 20.59 23.71
CA LEU A 477 -20.89 19.31 24.20
C LEU A 477 -20.17 19.56 25.53
N GLY A 478 -20.80 19.17 26.64
CA GLY A 478 -20.15 19.09 27.94
C GLY A 478 -19.85 17.63 28.29
N MET A 479 -18.60 17.31 28.60
CA MET A 479 -18.20 16.02 29.16
C MET A 479 -18.29 16.09 30.70
N ASN A 480 -19.05 15.18 31.31
CA ASN A 480 -18.97 14.93 32.75
C ASN A 480 -18.26 13.59 32.99
N ASP A 481 -17.62 13.55 34.15
CA ASP A 481 -16.55 12.67 34.57
C ASP A 481 -16.72 11.15 34.37
N GLU A 482 -15.53 10.56 34.20
CA GLU A 482 -15.04 9.18 34.37
C GLU A 482 -16.04 8.02 34.62
N THR A 483 -15.87 6.99 33.78
CA THR A 483 -16.38 5.59 33.82
C THR A 483 -17.64 5.22 33.03
N SER A 484 -18.45 6.17 32.55
CA SER A 484 -19.57 5.84 31.65
C SER A 484 -19.79 6.95 30.62
N ARG A 485 -19.84 6.61 29.32
CA ARG A 485 -20.27 7.56 28.28
C ARG A 485 -21.77 7.82 28.43
N ASN A 486 -22.15 8.88 29.13
CA ASN A 486 -23.51 9.44 29.04
C ASN A 486 -23.49 10.63 28.09
N ILE A 487 -24.05 10.46 26.88
CA ILE A 487 -24.34 11.58 25.97
C ILE A 487 -25.70 12.15 26.39
N ILE A 488 -25.71 13.34 27.00
CA ILE A 488 -26.96 14.08 27.27
C ILE A 488 -27.24 14.99 26.08
N ILE A 489 -28.24 14.65 25.28
CA ILE A 489 -28.74 15.53 24.21
C ILE A 489 -29.86 16.38 24.82
N ASN A 490 -29.57 17.65 25.13
CA ASN A 490 -30.60 18.62 25.47
C ASN A 490 -31.04 19.35 24.19
N SER A 491 -32.20 19.00 23.66
CA SER A 491 -32.89 19.81 22.67
C SER A 491 -33.81 20.80 23.39
N SER A 492 -33.49 22.09 23.38
CA SER A 492 -34.48 23.13 23.67
C SER A 492 -34.98 23.71 22.35
N VAL A 493 -36.27 23.54 22.09
CA VAL A 493 -37.01 24.32 21.10
C VAL A 493 -37.67 25.44 21.86
N SER A 494 -37.26 26.69 21.63
CA SER A 494 -38.01 27.83 22.16
C SER A 494 -39.17 28.11 21.22
N ASP A 495 -40.32 27.51 21.53
CA ASP A 495 -41.61 28.04 21.10
C ASP A 495 -42.53 28.10 22.33
N ASP A 496 -43.31 29.17 22.43
CA ASP A 496 -44.03 29.59 23.63
C ASP A 496 -44.80 28.45 24.34
N GLY A 497 -44.30 28.05 25.52
CA GLY A 497 -45.09 27.41 26.58
C GLY A 497 -45.33 25.89 26.47
N ALA A 498 -44.30 25.08 26.73
CA ALA A 498 -44.31 23.88 27.57
C ALA A 498 -42.99 23.11 27.37
N GLU A 499 -42.22 22.87 28.44
CA GLU A 499 -41.03 22.02 28.40
C GLU A 499 -41.47 20.54 28.42
N ASP A 500 -41.09 19.77 27.40
CA ASP A 500 -41.07 18.30 27.46
C ASP A 500 -39.63 17.83 27.19
N VAL A 501 -39.01 17.23 28.20
CA VAL A 501 -37.61 16.79 28.18
C VAL A 501 -37.60 15.26 28.13
N GLY A 502 -37.21 14.70 26.98
CA GLY A 502 -36.97 13.26 26.82
C GLY A 502 -35.48 12.95 26.76
N SER A 503 -34.97 12.15 27.70
CA SER A 503 -33.59 11.64 27.70
C SER A 503 -33.55 10.16 27.28
N ASN A 504 -32.65 9.78 26.37
CA ASN A 504 -32.36 8.38 26.03
C ASN A 504 -30.87 8.08 26.29
N GLU A 505 -30.58 6.99 27.01
CA GLU A 505 -29.23 6.49 27.30
C GLU A 505 -28.88 5.30 26.39
N PHE A 506 -27.65 5.25 25.88
CA PHE A 506 -27.07 4.11 25.15
C PHE A 506 -25.78 3.66 25.83
N GLN A 507 -25.64 2.37 26.14
CA GLN A 507 -24.41 1.77 26.68
C GLN A 507 -23.65 0.99 25.59
N ASP A 508 -22.33 1.23 25.50
CA ASP A 508 -21.38 0.46 24.69
C ASP A 508 -20.26 -0.06 25.58
N HIS A 509 -19.87 -1.33 25.39
CA HIS A 509 -18.84 -2.01 26.17
C HIS A 509 -17.54 -2.06 25.36
N HIS A 510 -16.67 -1.05 25.52
CA HIS A 510 -15.32 -1.06 24.92
C HIS A 510 -14.27 -1.67 25.86
N HIS A 511 -13.41 -2.55 25.33
CA HIS A 511 -12.19 -2.99 25.99
C HIS A 511 -11.15 -1.86 26.08
N SER A 512 -10.56 -1.67 27.27
CA SER A 512 -9.45 -0.74 27.56
C SER A 512 -8.24 -1.50 28.14
N PHE A 513 -7.04 -0.93 27.99
CA PHE A 513 -5.80 -1.39 28.63
C PHE A 513 -5.11 -0.24 29.36
N LYS A 514 -4.18 -0.53 30.28
CA LYS A 514 -3.44 0.50 31.03
C LYS A 514 -2.09 0.80 30.38
N LEU A 515 -1.61 2.02 30.52
CA LEU A 515 -0.22 2.38 30.27
C LEU A 515 0.41 2.90 31.54
N TYR A 516 1.71 2.65 31.71
CA TYR A 516 2.45 2.99 32.91
C TYR A 516 3.70 3.83 32.59
N PHE A 517 3.99 4.82 33.43
CA PHE A 517 5.17 5.67 33.29
C PHE A 517 5.90 5.85 34.62
N GLU A 518 7.20 5.54 34.64
CA GLU A 518 8.10 5.84 35.75
C GLU A 518 8.53 7.31 35.66
N LYS A 519 7.87 8.15 36.46
CA LYS A 519 8.09 9.60 36.46
C LYS A 519 9.44 9.96 37.09
N PRO A 520 10.31 10.71 36.39
CA PRO A 520 11.55 11.21 36.97
C PRO A 520 11.30 12.05 38.23
N SER A 521 12.17 11.92 39.23
CA SER A 521 12.09 12.71 40.48
C SER A 521 12.26 14.21 40.26
N SER A 522 12.82 14.62 39.11
CA SER A 522 12.99 16.02 38.71
C SER A 522 11.72 16.66 38.16
N TRP A 523 10.70 15.87 37.81
CA TRP A 523 9.43 16.38 37.27
C TRP A 523 8.50 16.87 38.38
N GLY A 524 7.64 17.82 38.03
CA GLY A 524 6.54 18.37 38.83
C GLY A 524 5.54 17.32 39.31
N ASN A 525 4.50 17.77 40.03
CA ASN A 525 3.58 16.86 40.71
C ASN A 525 2.59 16.17 39.77
N ASP A 526 2.27 16.82 38.65
CA ASP A 526 1.31 16.33 37.67
C ASP A 526 2.01 15.50 36.59
N THR A 527 1.28 14.58 35.97
CA THR A 527 1.82 13.75 34.90
C THR A 527 0.71 13.48 33.90
N PHE A 528 1.02 13.62 32.63
CA PHE A 528 0.07 13.50 31.54
C PHE A 528 0.61 12.57 30.46
N ALA A 529 -0.31 11.92 29.76
CA ALA A 529 -0.09 11.07 28.60
C ALA A 529 -0.75 11.73 27.38
N TYR A 530 0.07 12.33 26.53
CA TYR A 530 -0.36 12.93 25.27
C TYR A 530 -0.27 11.91 24.15
N LEU A 531 -1.43 11.60 23.55
CA LEU A 531 -1.61 10.57 22.52
C LEU A 531 -1.78 11.24 21.16
N TYR A 532 -1.09 10.73 20.15
CA TYR A 532 -1.20 11.24 18.79
C TYR A 532 -0.87 10.16 17.75
N ASN A 533 -1.27 10.38 16.51
CA ASN A 533 -0.84 9.60 15.35
C ASN A 533 -0.04 10.47 14.39
N GLU A 534 0.91 9.85 13.69
CA GLU A 534 1.64 10.49 12.59
C GLU A 534 1.15 9.91 11.27
N ILE A 535 0.69 10.79 10.37
CA ILE A 535 0.40 10.45 8.98
C ILE A 535 1.29 11.34 8.13
N GLY A 536 2.47 10.84 7.75
CA GLY A 536 3.51 11.64 7.10
C GLY A 536 4.06 12.72 8.05
N THR A 537 3.89 14.00 7.72
CA THR A 537 4.30 15.12 8.60
C THR A 537 3.13 15.67 9.45
N ILE A 538 1.95 15.07 9.35
CA ILE A 538 0.75 15.53 10.06
C ILE A 538 0.66 14.79 11.39
N VAL A 539 0.64 15.58 12.47
CA VAL A 539 0.32 15.11 13.82
C VAL A 539 -1.20 15.18 13.99
N VAL A 540 -1.85 14.03 14.08
CA VAL A 540 -3.25 13.92 14.46
C VAL A 540 -3.31 13.75 15.97
N GLU A 541 -3.67 14.82 16.69
CA GLU A 541 -3.81 14.76 18.15
C GLU A 541 -5.01 13.87 18.52
N LEU A 542 -4.75 12.79 19.26
CA LEU A 542 -5.80 11.93 19.80
C LEU A 542 -6.28 12.42 21.17
N THR A 543 -5.45 13.21 21.84
CA THR A 543 -5.77 13.99 23.05
C THR A 543 -5.20 15.38 22.92
N GLN A 544 -5.91 16.40 23.39
CA GLN A 544 -5.38 17.76 23.44
C GLN A 544 -4.22 17.87 24.44
N TRP A 545 -3.15 18.58 24.08
CA TRP A 545 -2.03 18.87 25.00
C TRP A 545 -2.53 19.52 26.31
N PRO A 546 -2.04 19.12 27.51
CA PRO A 546 -0.91 18.20 27.78
C PRO A 546 -1.24 16.70 27.72
N GLY A 547 -2.46 16.32 27.36
CA GLY A 547 -2.91 14.93 27.32
C GLY A 547 -3.72 14.51 28.54
N LYS A 548 -3.96 13.21 28.68
CA LYS A 548 -4.74 12.65 29.78
C LYS A 548 -3.93 12.64 31.08
N SER A 549 -4.51 13.08 32.18
CA SER A 549 -3.87 12.99 33.51
C SER A 549 -3.62 11.53 33.90
N MET A 550 -2.45 11.25 34.45
CA MET A 550 -2.06 9.94 34.94
C MET A 550 -2.15 9.88 36.46
N THR A 551 -2.55 8.74 37.00
CA THR A 551 -2.70 8.51 38.44
C THR A 551 -1.51 7.73 38.99
N LYS A 552 -0.89 8.23 40.06
CA LYS A 552 0.20 7.53 40.75
C LYS A 552 -0.29 6.18 41.30
N ILE A 553 0.41 5.10 40.98
CA ILE A 553 0.11 3.78 41.54
C ILE A 553 0.96 3.54 42.79
N ASN A 554 0.32 3.06 43.85
CA ASN A 554 1.00 2.69 45.09
C ASN A 554 1.40 1.22 45.00
N ASN A 555 2.66 0.95 44.65
CA ASN A 555 3.22 -0.38 44.79
C ASN A 555 4.13 -0.43 46.02
N ASN A 556 4.30 -1.63 46.58
CA ASN A 556 5.13 -1.89 47.75
C ASN A 556 6.63 -1.58 47.53
N ASP A 557 7.03 -1.32 46.28
CA ASP A 557 8.34 -0.83 45.90
C ASP A 557 8.27 0.69 45.67
N ASN A 558 9.21 1.44 46.24
CA ASN A 558 9.34 2.92 46.24
C ASN A 558 9.45 3.61 44.84
N ASN A 559 8.83 3.07 43.79
CA ASN A 559 8.94 3.56 42.43
C ASN A 559 7.86 4.60 42.12
N ASN A 560 8.25 5.68 41.44
CA ASN A 560 7.38 6.82 41.13
C ASN A 560 6.55 6.56 39.87
N ILE A 561 5.74 5.49 39.87
CA ILE A 561 5.00 5.02 38.69
C ILE A 561 3.60 5.62 38.64
N TYR A 562 3.17 6.04 37.45
CA TYR A 562 1.87 6.60 37.14
C TYR A 562 1.18 5.76 36.07
N SER A 563 -0.16 5.73 36.05
CA SER A 563 -0.95 4.94 35.09
C SER A 563 -2.10 5.72 34.46
N VAL A 564 -2.52 5.31 33.26
CA VAL A 564 -3.68 5.86 32.54
C VAL A 564 -4.41 4.76 31.76
N ASP A 565 -5.75 4.83 31.72
CA ASP A 565 -6.59 3.93 30.92
C ASP A 565 -6.72 4.41 29.47
N ILE A 566 -6.41 3.52 28.54
CA ILE A 566 -6.38 3.74 27.10
C ILE A 566 -7.35 2.79 26.40
N SER A 567 -8.08 3.31 25.42
CA SER A 567 -8.96 2.47 24.59
C SER A 567 -8.14 1.53 23.71
N SER A 568 -8.59 0.28 23.55
CA SER A 568 -7.93 -0.73 22.69
C SER A 568 -7.68 -0.27 21.24
N GLY A 569 -8.45 0.71 20.73
CA GLY A 569 -8.26 1.30 19.40
C GLY A 569 -7.04 2.22 19.23
N PHE A 570 -6.20 2.38 20.26
CA PHE A 570 -5.00 3.22 20.23
C PHE A 570 -3.69 2.41 20.37
N ASP A 571 -3.74 1.08 20.25
CA ASP A 571 -2.53 0.24 20.20
C ASP A 571 -1.71 0.54 18.94
N GLY A 572 -0.41 0.78 19.08
CA GLY A 572 0.47 1.20 17.99
C GLY A 572 0.50 2.70 17.66
N SER A 573 -0.31 3.54 18.34
CA SER A 573 -0.22 5.02 18.27
C SER A 573 1.01 5.56 19.02
N SER A 574 1.32 6.86 18.86
CA SER A 574 2.44 7.52 19.54
C SER A 574 2.01 8.16 20.86
N ILE A 575 2.90 8.12 21.87
CA ILE A 575 2.69 8.72 23.19
C ILE A 575 3.87 9.59 23.64
N ILE A 576 3.57 10.75 24.23
CA ILE A 576 4.52 11.60 24.96
C ILE A 576 4.04 11.71 26.41
N PHE A 577 4.93 11.43 27.36
CA PHE A 577 4.69 11.69 28.77
C PHE A 577 5.21 13.08 29.11
N ASN A 578 4.48 13.85 29.93
CA ASN A 578 4.91 15.19 30.36
C ASN A 578 4.35 15.57 31.74
N ASP A 579 4.93 16.59 32.39
CA ASP A 579 4.40 17.21 33.62
C ASP A 579 3.90 18.66 33.40
N GLY A 580 3.80 19.08 32.13
CA GLY A 580 3.53 20.46 31.71
C GLY A 580 4.77 21.30 31.39
N ASP A 581 5.91 21.04 32.04
CA ASP A 581 7.17 21.79 31.86
C ASP A 581 8.28 20.94 31.22
N ASN A 582 8.25 19.63 31.46
CA ASN A 582 9.19 18.61 31.02
C ASN A 582 8.44 17.52 30.24
N GLN A 583 9.12 16.87 29.30
CA GLN A 583 8.56 15.74 28.56
C GLN A 583 9.57 14.61 28.32
N ALA A 584 9.03 13.41 28.12
CA ALA A 584 9.72 12.20 27.72
C ALA A 584 8.90 11.55 26.60
N PRO A 585 9.43 11.41 25.39
CA PRO A 585 10.79 11.78 24.95
C PRO A 585 11.11 13.28 25.01
N GLU A 586 12.41 13.64 25.00
CA GLU A 586 12.85 15.05 24.96
C GLU A 586 12.31 15.80 23.73
N ILE A 587 12.17 17.12 23.82
CA ILE A 587 11.66 17.98 22.73
C ILE A 587 12.46 17.74 21.44
N GLY A 588 11.74 17.44 20.36
CA GLY A 588 12.31 17.14 19.04
C GLY A 588 12.48 15.65 18.75
N ASN A 589 12.26 14.77 19.73
CA ASN A 589 12.17 13.33 19.50
C ASN A 589 10.73 12.88 19.26
N LEU A 590 10.58 11.85 18.43
CA LEU A 590 9.30 11.18 18.18
C LEU A 590 8.81 10.49 19.45
N GLY A 591 7.49 10.53 19.68
CA GLY A 591 6.80 9.84 20.78
C GLY A 591 7.10 8.34 20.80
N TYR A 592 6.96 7.73 21.98
CA TYR A 592 7.10 6.28 22.10
C TYR A 592 5.92 5.57 21.43
N ILE A 593 6.15 4.40 20.86
CA ILE A 593 5.06 3.57 20.34
C ILE A 593 4.33 2.90 21.50
N ILE A 594 3.00 3.04 21.53
CA ILE A 594 2.12 2.43 22.51
C ILE A 594 2.13 0.92 22.34
N GLN A 595 2.40 0.24 23.46
CA GLN A 595 2.26 -1.20 23.61
C GLN A 595 1.27 -1.45 24.74
N SER A 596 0.28 -2.29 24.50
CA SER A 596 -0.70 -2.72 25.51
C SER A 596 -0.02 -3.11 26.84
N ASN A 597 -0.46 -2.49 27.94
CA ASN A 597 0.12 -2.67 29.29
C ASN A 597 1.61 -2.30 29.41
N GLY A 598 2.17 -1.46 28.55
CA GLY A 598 3.58 -1.08 28.59
C GLY A 598 3.94 -0.15 29.76
N LEU A 599 5.10 -0.40 30.38
CA LEU A 599 5.80 0.49 31.31
C LEU A 599 6.92 1.23 30.58
N TYR A 600 6.93 2.56 30.70
CA TYR A 600 7.89 3.46 30.07
C TYR A 600 8.64 4.27 31.12
N ASN A 601 9.83 4.76 30.76
CA ASN A 601 10.51 5.84 31.48
C ASN A 601 11.11 6.85 30.48
N SER A 602 11.95 7.78 30.93
CA SER A 602 12.58 8.78 30.05
C SER A 602 13.45 8.21 28.92
N ASN A 603 13.83 6.93 29.00
CA ASN A 603 14.61 6.24 27.97
C ASN A 603 13.74 5.37 27.04
N GLY A 604 12.42 5.35 27.23
CA GLY A 604 11.47 4.60 26.41
C GLY A 604 10.86 3.39 27.11
N PHE A 605 10.42 2.43 26.30
CA PHE A 605 9.74 1.22 26.77
C PHE A 605 10.69 0.34 27.60
N LEU A 606 10.23 -0.11 28.76
CA LEU A 606 10.97 -0.99 29.66
C LEU A 606 10.51 -2.44 29.57
N LYS A 607 9.21 -2.67 29.78
CA LYS A 607 8.59 -4.00 29.83
C LYS A 607 7.06 -3.86 29.80
N THR A 608 6.38 -4.97 29.55
CA THR A 608 4.95 -5.07 29.87
C THR A 608 4.78 -5.13 31.39
N TYR A 609 3.89 -4.31 31.92
CA TYR A 609 3.60 -4.19 33.33
C TYR A 609 2.61 -5.30 33.73
N GLU A 610 3.08 -6.26 34.52
CA GLU A 610 2.22 -7.27 35.13
C GLU A 610 1.71 -6.71 36.47
N GLU A 611 0.40 -6.46 36.56
CA GLU A 611 -0.22 -6.26 37.88
C GLU A 611 -0.12 -7.59 38.63
N THR A 612 0.69 -7.63 39.68
CA THR A 612 0.65 -8.74 40.62
C THR A 612 -0.74 -8.75 41.25
N SER A 613 -1.54 -9.75 40.89
CA SER A 613 -2.87 -9.97 41.46
C SER A 613 -2.72 -10.34 42.94
N ASP A 614 -2.79 -9.35 43.83
CA ASP A 614 -3.00 -9.59 45.26
C ASP A 614 -4.51 -9.63 45.54
N ASP A 615 -4.97 -10.85 45.81
CA ASP A 615 -6.09 -11.26 46.67
C ASP A 615 -7.41 -10.46 46.66
N HIS A 616 -8.38 -11.03 45.97
CA HIS A 616 -9.77 -11.04 46.45
C HIS A 616 -10.21 -12.46 46.80
N ASN A 617 -9.98 -12.80 48.08
CA ASN A 617 -10.45 -13.95 48.88
C ASN A 617 -9.92 -15.35 48.57
#